data_AF-A0A0G1WGL6-F1
#
_entry.id   AF-A0A0G1WGL6-F1
#
_cell.length_a   1.000
_cell.length_b   1.000
_cell.length_c   1.000
_cell.angle_alpha   90.00
_cell.angle_beta   90.00
_cell.angle_gamma   90.00
#
_symmetry.space_group_name_H-M   'P 1'
#
loop_
_entity.id
_entity.type
_entity.pdbx_description
1 polymer ?
#
loop_
_entity_poly.entity_id
_entity_poly.type
_entity_poly.pdbx_seq_one_letter_code
_entity_poly.pdbx_strand_id
1 'polypeptide(L)' 'HNRATMAVADELYGVTMDASGVSKLLSVKLEEAERVAK' A
#
# COMPACT_ATOMS: atom_id res chain seq x y z
N HIS A 1 -3.04 8.63 3.78
CA HIS A 1 -3.37 8.72 2.33
C HIS A 1 -3.05 10.08 1.71
N ASN A 2 -1.94 10.73 2.07
CA ASN A 2 -1.51 11.93 1.36
C ASN A 2 -0.59 11.52 0.21
N ARG A 3 -0.99 11.81 -1.04
CA ARG A 3 -0.26 11.39 -2.23
C ARG A 3 1.13 12.01 -2.32
N ALA A 4 1.28 13.26 -1.90
CA ALA A 4 2.57 13.96 -1.93
C ALA A 4 3.59 13.30 -1.00
N THR A 5 3.16 12.87 0.20
CA THR A 5 4.04 12.19 1.15
C THR A 5 4.32 10.74 0.76
N MET A 6 3.34 10.04 0.16
CA MET A 6 3.53 8.67 -0.33
C MET A 6 4.47 8.61 -1.54
N ALA A 7 4.49 9.65 -2.39
CA ALA A 7 5.34 9.71 -3.57
C ALA A 7 6.83 9.92 -3.27
N VAL A 8 7.16 10.46 -2.10
CA VAL A 8 8.55 10.74 -1.68
C VAL A 8 9.06 9.80 -0.60
N ALA A 9 8.30 8.74 -0.26
CA ALA A 9 8.68 7.76 0.74
C ALA A 9 9.56 6.66 0.13
N ASP A 10 10.60 6.23 0.84
CA ASP A 10 11.52 5.18 0.37
C ASP A 10 10.84 3.80 0.30
N GLU A 11 9.91 3.52 1.22
CA GLU A 11 9.13 2.29 1.27
C GLU A 11 7.68 2.54 1.68
N LEU A 12 6.74 1.75 1.14
CA LEU A 12 5.32 1.82 1.46
C LEU A 12 4.76 0.44 1.83
N TYR A 13 4.12 0.38 3.00
CA TYR A 13 3.43 -0.81 3.50
C TYR A 13 1.92 -0.55 3.53
N GLY A 14 1.18 -1.26 2.68
CA GLY A 14 -0.27 -1.28 2.70
C GLY A 14 -0.78 -2.22 3.79
N VAL A 15 -1.80 -1.80 4.53
CA VAL A 15 -2.51 -2.70 5.44
C VAL A 15 -3.91 -2.88 4.88
N THR A 16 -4.33 -4.13 4.74
CA THR A 16 -5.71 -4.50 4.40
C THR A 16 -6.36 -5.13 5.62
N MET A 17 -7.68 -5.02 5.72
CA MET A 17 -8.43 -5.64 6.80
C MET A 17 -9.47 -6.57 6.20
N ASP A 18 -9.47 -7.81 6.65
CA ASP A 18 -10.48 -8.79 6.25
C ASP A 18 -11.77 -8.59 7.08
N ALA A 19 -12.89 -9.16 6.62
CA ALA A 19 -14.18 -9.08 7.30
C ALA A 19 -14.16 -9.68 8.72
N SER A 20 -13.21 -10.58 8.97
CA SER A 20 -12.90 -11.16 10.29
C SER A 20 -12.22 -10.17 11.26
N GLY A 21 -11.93 -8.94 10.84
CA GLY A 21 -11.28 -7.91 11.65
C GLY A 21 -9.78 -8.10 11.82
N VAL A 22 -9.18 -9.09 11.14
CA VAL A 22 -7.73 -9.32 11.15
C VAL A 22 -7.08 -8.50 10.06
N SER A 23 -6.11 -7.67 10.44
CA SER A 23 -5.29 -6.90 9.51
C SER A 23 -4.18 -7.75 8.91
N LYS A 24 -3.96 -7.59 7.60
CA LYS A 24 -2.89 -8.23 6.84
C LYS A 24 -1.99 -7.16 6.24
N LEU A 25 -0.68 -7.31 6.44
CA LEU A 25 0.34 -6.46 5.84
C LEU A 25 0.59 -6.90 4.39
N LEU A 26 0.43 -5.96 3.47
CA LEU A 26 0.87 -6.05 2.09
C LEU A 26 2.01 -5.05 1.90
N SER A 27 3.22 -5.56 1.73
CA SER A 27 4.36 -4.71 1.32
C SER A 27 4.27 -4.57 -0.19
N VAL A 28 4.05 -3.36 -0.70
CA VAL A 28 3.95 -3.14 -2.15
C VAL A 28 5.09 -2.23 -2.56
N LYS A 29 6.01 -2.73 -3.38
CA LYS A 29 7.00 -1.86 -4.03
C LYS A 29 6.25 -0.94 -4.99
N LEU A 30 6.58 0.35 -5.00
CA LEU A 30 5.87 1.37 -5.78
C LEU A 30 5.70 0.97 -7.27
N GLU A 31 6.71 0.30 -7.84
CA GLU A 31 6.74 -0.25 -9.20
C GLU A 31 5.69 -1.34 -9.51
N GLU A 32 5.18 -2.02 -8.48
CA GLU A 32 4.10 -3.00 -8.59
C GLU A 32 2.73 -2.36 -8.31
N ALA A 33 2.67 -1.36 -7.42
CA ALA A 33 1.43 -0.64 -7.10
C ALA A 33 0.83 0.08 -8.32
N GLU A 34 1.66 0.67 -9.18
CA GLU A 34 1.22 1.33 -10.42
C GLU A 34 0.60 0.35 -11.44
N ARG A 35 1.00 -0.94 -11.40
CA ARG A 35 0.46 -1.99 -12.29
C ARG A 35 -0.91 -2.51 -11.86
N VAL A 36 -1.21 -2.48 -10.57
CA VAL A 36 -2.50 -2.95 -10.02
C VAL A 36 -3.59 -1.88 -10.11
N ALA A 37 -3.21 -0.61 -10.24
CA ALA A 37 -4.14 0.51 -10.36
C ALA A 37 -4.74 0.69 -11.77
N LYS A 38 -4.53 -0.27 -12.69
CA LYS A 38 -5.00 -0.22 -14.08
C LYS A 38 -6.20 -1.12 -14.33
#